data_AF-A0A9R0WLQ3-F1
#
_entry.id   AF-A0A9R0WLQ3-F1
#
_cell.length_a   1.000
_cell.length_b   1.000
_cell.length_c   1.000
_cell.angle_alpha   90.00
_cell.angle_beta   90.00
_cell.angle_gamma   90.00
#
_symmetry.space_group_name_H-M   'P 1'
#
loop_
_entity.id
_entity.type
_entity.pdbx_description
1 polymer ?
#
loop_
_entity_poly.entity_id
_entity_poly.type
_entity_poly.pdbx_seq_one_letter_code
_entity_poly.pdbx_strand_id
1 'polypeptide(L)'
;MLPDHPSLSNDPDKPSSYVCTVPPLMECQGVPKQFYSKLLVVPRHADWFSPATVHRLERQVVPHFFSGKSPGHTPEKYIMLRNKVIVKYLERPSRRLAFAECQGLVTSTAELYDLSRIVRFLDTWGIINYLAAGSVHRGLRLASSLIREEQTGELQLASAPLKSIDGLILFDRPKCSARAEDIASVASTSSALEVPNGDTGFADLDEKIWERLSENFCSYCSQPLPSLHYESQKEYA
;
A
#
# COMPACT_ATOMS: atom_id res chain seq x y z
N MET A 1 -38.08 -8.17 8.24
CA MET A 1 -38.11 -6.73 7.93
C MET A 1 -37.76 -6.00 9.22
N LEU A 2 -36.49 -5.62 9.41
CA LEU A 2 -36.14 -4.75 10.54
C LEU A 2 -36.76 -3.37 10.28
N PRO A 3 -37.29 -2.68 11.30
CA PRO A 3 -37.78 -1.33 11.13
C PRO A 3 -36.61 -0.40 10.82
N ASP A 4 -36.73 0.36 9.75
CA ASP A 4 -35.78 1.38 9.34
C ASP A 4 -35.61 2.42 10.45
N HIS A 5 -34.35 2.76 10.73
CA HIS A 5 -33.96 3.69 11.77
C HIS A 5 -34.59 5.08 11.50
N PRO A 6 -35.12 5.80 12.51
CA PRO A 6 -35.88 7.05 12.35
C PRO A 6 -35.10 8.24 11.74
N SER A 7 -33.84 8.01 11.36
CA SER A 7 -32.94 9.00 10.75
C SER A 7 -33.02 9.05 9.22
N LEU A 8 -33.76 8.14 8.57
CA LEU A 8 -33.93 8.12 7.12
C LEU A 8 -35.10 9.03 6.71
N SER A 9 -34.87 10.34 6.72
CA SER A 9 -35.80 11.27 6.08
C SER A 9 -35.65 11.18 4.56
N ASN A 10 -36.69 10.72 3.86
CA ASN A 10 -36.80 10.72 2.39
C ASN A 10 -37.14 12.12 1.82
N ASP A 11 -36.62 13.19 2.42
CA ASP A 11 -36.93 14.55 2.02
C ASP A 11 -35.90 15.03 0.97
N PRO A 12 -36.29 15.18 -0.31
CA PRO A 12 -35.36 15.47 -1.40
C PRO A 12 -34.68 16.84 -1.30
N ASP A 13 -35.23 17.75 -0.49
CA ASP A 13 -34.72 19.12 -0.30
C ASP A 13 -33.79 19.26 0.92
N LYS A 14 -33.58 18.17 1.69
CA LYS A 14 -32.72 18.16 2.87
C LYS A 14 -31.39 17.48 2.53
N PRO A 15 -30.23 18.17 2.62
CA PRO A 15 -28.94 17.53 2.38
C PRO A 15 -28.74 16.39 3.39
N SER A 16 -28.39 15.20 2.89
CA SER A 16 -28.05 14.03 3.69
C SER A 16 -27.05 14.41 4.78
N SER A 17 -27.41 14.15 6.05
CA SER A 17 -26.49 14.35 7.19
C SER A 17 -25.28 13.42 7.15
N TYR A 18 -25.34 12.37 6.33
CA TYR A 18 -24.21 11.49 6.08
C TYR A 18 -23.42 11.99 4.88
N VAL A 19 -22.28 12.61 5.19
CA VAL A 19 -21.18 12.82 4.26
C VAL A 19 -20.41 11.50 4.14
N CYS A 20 -20.96 10.54 3.41
CA CYS A 20 -20.19 9.41 2.88
C CYS A 20 -19.52 9.78 1.55
N THR A 21 -19.22 11.06 1.34
CA THR A 21 -18.33 11.45 0.25
C THR A 21 -16.96 10.94 0.62
N VAL A 22 -16.54 9.82 -0.01
CA VAL A 22 -15.17 9.34 0.10
C VAL A 22 -14.27 10.54 -0.19
N PRO A 23 -13.45 11.00 0.78
CA PRO A 23 -12.61 12.15 0.55
C PRO A 23 -11.81 11.88 -0.73
N PRO A 24 -11.71 12.86 -1.65
CA PRO A 24 -10.97 12.64 -2.89
C PRO A 24 -9.62 12.08 -2.52
N LEU A 25 -9.34 10.85 -2.95
CA LEU A 25 -8.11 10.14 -2.62
C LEU A 25 -6.98 11.08 -3.02
N MET A 26 -6.33 11.72 -2.05
CA MET A 26 -5.12 12.50 -2.32
C MET A 26 -4.20 11.56 -3.08
N GLU A 27 -3.70 12.03 -4.22
CA GLU A 27 -2.67 11.32 -4.98
C GLU A 27 -1.45 11.18 -4.07
N CYS A 28 -1.43 10.11 -3.28
CA CYS A 28 -0.31 9.77 -2.44
C CYS A 28 0.76 9.25 -3.37
N GLN A 29 1.58 10.17 -3.87
CA GLN A 29 2.82 9.87 -4.53
C GLN A 29 3.64 9.01 -3.55
N GLY A 30 4.10 7.84 -4.01
CA GLY A 30 4.89 6.95 -3.18
C GLY A 30 6.16 7.63 -2.66
N VAL A 31 6.78 7.07 -1.64
CA VAL A 31 8.02 7.57 -1.07
C VAL A 31 9.21 7.14 -1.92
N PRO A 32 9.98 8.07 -2.51
CA PRO A 32 11.21 7.73 -3.21
C PRO A 32 12.30 7.34 -2.19
N LYS A 33 13.01 6.25 -2.48
CA LYS A 33 14.16 5.75 -1.72
C LYS A 33 15.34 5.61 -2.68
N GLN A 34 16.49 6.18 -2.31
CA GLN A 34 17.72 5.97 -3.07
C GLN A 34 18.14 4.49 -2.97
N PHE A 35 18.27 3.82 -4.11
CA PHE A 35 18.68 2.42 -4.20
C PHE A 35 19.86 2.29 -5.18
N TYR A 36 21.09 2.32 -4.65
CA TYR A 36 22.32 2.47 -5.44
C TYR A 36 22.25 3.70 -6.34
N SER A 37 22.30 3.53 -7.67
CA SER A 37 22.17 4.59 -8.68
C SER A 37 20.75 4.73 -9.24
N LYS A 38 19.75 4.06 -8.65
CA LYS A 38 18.35 4.09 -9.08
C LYS A 38 17.44 4.61 -7.97
N LEU A 39 16.26 5.10 -8.35
CA LEU A 39 15.18 5.42 -7.42
C LEU A 39 14.22 4.24 -7.28
N LEU A 40 13.93 3.87 -6.03
CA LEU A 40 12.92 2.91 -5.66
C LEU A 40 11.74 3.67 -5.04
N VAL A 41 10.55 3.57 -5.63
CA VAL A 41 9.35 4.19 -5.06
C VAL A 41 8.53 3.13 -4.34
N VAL A 42 8.21 3.39 -3.07
CA VAL A 42 7.44 2.49 -2.20
C VAL A 42 6.19 3.19 -1.69
N PRO A 43 5.12 2.48 -1.30
CA PRO A 43 3.98 3.11 -0.65
C PRO A 43 4.38 3.71 0.72
N ARG A 44 3.67 4.73 1.19
CA ARG A 44 3.94 5.39 2.49
C ARG A 44 4.04 4.44 3.69
N HIS A 45 3.21 3.40 3.75
CA HIS A 45 3.27 2.42 4.84
C HIS A 45 4.55 1.54 4.81
N ALA A 46 5.31 1.55 3.71
CA ALA A 46 6.60 0.87 3.58
C ALA A 46 7.79 1.84 3.74
N ASP A 47 7.57 3.06 4.21
CA ASP A 47 8.63 4.06 4.41
C ASP A 47 9.73 3.60 5.40
N TRP A 48 9.40 2.70 6.32
CA TRP A 48 10.37 2.07 7.22
C TRP A 48 11.47 1.29 6.48
N PHE A 49 11.26 0.92 5.21
CA PHE A 49 12.20 0.12 4.44
C PHE A 49 13.46 0.93 4.08
N SER A 50 14.63 0.33 4.33
CA SER A 50 15.93 0.88 3.95
C SER A 50 16.81 -0.21 3.30
N PRO A 51 17.43 0.06 2.14
CA PRO A 51 18.29 -0.90 1.45
C PRO A 51 19.59 -1.24 2.18
N ALA A 52 20.03 -0.38 3.10
CA ALA A 52 21.31 -0.53 3.81
C ALA A 52 21.16 -1.26 5.15
N THR A 53 19.96 -1.26 5.73
CA THR A 53 19.70 -1.81 7.07
C THR A 53 18.67 -2.94 7.03
N VAL A 54 18.53 -3.65 8.15
CA VAL A 54 17.48 -4.67 8.33
C VAL A 54 16.55 -4.23 9.45
N HIS A 55 15.29 -3.99 9.10
CA HIS A 55 14.24 -3.61 10.03
C HIS A 55 13.68 -4.82 10.81
N ARG A 56 13.01 -4.57 11.93
CA ARG A 56 12.41 -5.62 12.78
C ARG A 56 11.39 -6.48 12.02
N LEU A 57 10.61 -5.87 11.13
CA LEU A 57 9.60 -6.57 10.33
C LEU A 57 10.22 -7.61 9.39
N GLU A 58 11.41 -7.34 8.86
CA GLU A 58 12.15 -8.28 8.02
C GLU A 58 12.60 -9.50 8.84
N ARG A 59 13.10 -9.26 10.05
CA ARG A 59 13.57 -10.31 10.97
C ARG A 59 12.47 -11.29 11.36
N GLN A 60 11.22 -10.82 11.47
CA GLN A 60 10.08 -11.66 11.82
C GLN A 60 9.71 -12.66 10.71
N VAL A 61 9.98 -12.33 9.45
CA VAL A 61 9.54 -13.14 8.30
C VAL A 61 10.52 -14.26 7.98
N VAL A 62 11.81 -14.01 8.20
CA VAL A 62 12.88 -14.99 7.99
C VAL A 62 13.85 -15.02 9.17
N PRO A 63 13.38 -15.42 10.38
CA PRO A 63 14.16 -15.33 11.61
C PRO A 63 15.44 -16.19 11.60
N HIS A 64 15.49 -17.22 10.77
CA HIS A 64 16.64 -18.12 10.69
C HIS A 64 17.93 -17.42 10.21
N PHE A 65 17.85 -16.40 9.33
CA PHE A 65 19.00 -15.57 8.93
C PHE A 65 19.58 -14.73 10.07
N PHE A 66 18.83 -14.54 11.15
CA PHE A 66 19.21 -13.67 12.27
C PHE A 66 19.41 -14.42 13.58
N SER A 67 19.20 -15.73 13.58
CA SER A 67 19.28 -16.56 14.77
C SER A 67 20.71 -16.88 15.21
N GLY A 68 21.69 -16.77 14.28
CA GLY A 68 23.07 -17.17 14.50
C GLY A 68 23.30 -18.68 14.64
N LYS A 69 22.26 -19.50 14.47
CA LYS A 69 22.30 -20.96 14.69
C LYS A 69 22.56 -21.77 13.41
N SER A 70 22.27 -21.20 12.24
CA SER A 70 22.31 -21.90 10.97
C SER A 70 23.54 -21.48 10.15
N PRO A 71 24.49 -22.41 9.88
CA PRO A 71 25.64 -22.10 9.03
C PRO A 71 25.17 -21.74 7.62
N GLY A 72 25.64 -20.61 7.08
CA GLY A 72 25.27 -20.15 5.75
C GLY A 72 23.98 -19.32 5.68
N HIS A 73 23.29 -19.07 6.80
CA HIS A 73 22.15 -18.16 6.91
C HIS A 73 22.53 -16.96 7.77
N THR A 74 23.15 -15.98 7.13
CA THR A 74 23.62 -14.75 7.80
C THR A 74 22.79 -13.53 7.40
N PRO A 75 22.76 -12.46 8.22
CA PRO A 75 22.08 -11.21 7.86
C PRO A 75 22.55 -10.65 6.52
N GLU A 76 23.83 -10.79 6.20
CA GLU A 76 24.44 -10.31 4.96
C GLU A 76 23.88 -11.06 3.74
N LYS A 77 23.70 -12.39 3.86
CA LYS A 77 23.10 -13.20 2.81
C LYS A 77 21.64 -12.81 2.57
N TYR A 78 20.89 -12.52 3.63
CA TYR A 78 19.53 -12.00 3.51
C TYR A 78 19.50 -10.67 2.75
N ILE A 79 20.31 -9.69 3.16
CA ILE A 79 20.39 -8.37 2.50
C ILE A 79 20.77 -8.54 1.03
N MET A 80 21.75 -9.40 0.72
CA MET A 80 22.16 -9.69 -0.64
C MET A 80 21.00 -10.24 -1.48
N LEU A 81 20.28 -11.26 -1.00
CA LEU A 81 19.14 -11.85 -1.74
C LEU A 81 18.00 -10.85 -1.91
N ARG A 82 17.63 -10.15 -0.84
CA ARG A 82 16.61 -9.09 -0.85
C ARG A 82 16.94 -8.01 -1.88
N ASN A 83 18.17 -7.50 -1.86
CA ASN A 83 18.60 -6.45 -2.78
C ASN A 83 18.71 -6.97 -4.22
N LYS A 84 19.10 -8.23 -4.46
CA LYS A 84 19.06 -8.85 -5.80
C LYS A 84 17.66 -8.89 -6.40
N VAL A 85 16.64 -9.21 -5.58
CA VAL A 85 15.23 -9.18 -6.02
C VAL A 85 14.81 -7.75 -6.40
N ILE A 86 15.19 -6.75 -5.60
CA ILE A 86 14.87 -5.35 -5.89
C ILE A 86 15.58 -4.86 -7.15
N VAL A 87 16.87 -5.18 -7.33
CA VAL A 87 17.62 -4.88 -8.57
C VAL A 87 16.89 -5.42 -9.78
N LYS A 88 16.45 -6.69 -9.71
CA LYS A 88 15.71 -7.35 -10.79
C LYS A 88 14.38 -6.65 -11.09
N TYR A 89 13.64 -6.23 -10.06
CA TYR A 89 12.41 -5.47 -10.24
C TYR A 89 12.68 -4.12 -10.95
N LEU A 90 13.74 -3.42 -10.53
CA LEU A 90 14.14 -2.14 -11.09
C LEU A 90 14.74 -2.22 -12.52
N GLU A 91 14.82 -3.41 -13.13
CA GLU A 91 15.07 -3.54 -14.57
C GLU A 91 13.83 -3.13 -15.39
N ARG A 92 12.62 -3.38 -14.86
CA ARG A 92 11.36 -3.05 -15.54
C ARG A 92 10.24 -2.80 -14.52
N PRO A 93 10.26 -1.66 -13.80
CA PRO A 93 9.37 -1.40 -12.66
C PRO A 93 7.88 -1.31 -13.02
N SER A 94 7.56 -1.05 -14.30
CA SER A 94 6.19 -1.05 -14.84
C SER A 94 5.61 -2.46 -15.06
N ARG A 95 6.45 -3.50 -15.08
CA ARG A 95 6.02 -4.91 -15.19
C ARG A 95 6.10 -5.58 -13.83
N ARG A 96 5.06 -6.36 -13.50
CA ARG A 96 5.08 -7.19 -12.29
C ARG A 96 6.17 -8.25 -12.38
N LEU A 97 7.06 -8.27 -11.40
CA LEU A 97 8.05 -9.31 -11.18
C LEU A 97 7.41 -10.49 -10.42
N ALA A 98 7.33 -11.65 -11.07
CA ALA A 98 6.85 -12.89 -10.47
C ALA A 98 7.99 -13.71 -9.82
N PHE A 99 7.64 -14.60 -8.89
CA PHE A 99 8.63 -15.51 -8.26
C PHE A 99 9.35 -16.39 -9.29
N ALA A 100 8.67 -16.85 -10.34
CA ALA A 100 9.26 -17.66 -11.40
C ALA A 100 10.48 -16.98 -12.04
N GLU A 101 10.43 -15.66 -12.20
CA GLU A 101 11.54 -14.87 -12.76
C GLU A 101 12.71 -14.73 -11.77
N CYS A 102 12.45 -14.86 -10.47
CA CYS A 102 13.47 -14.75 -9.43
C CYS A 102 14.25 -16.05 -9.19
N GLN A 103 13.74 -17.22 -9.61
CA GLN A 103 14.33 -18.53 -9.27
C GLN A 103 15.82 -18.64 -9.63
N GLY A 104 16.23 -18.05 -10.75
CA GLY A 104 17.64 -18.04 -11.19
C GLY A 104 18.59 -17.15 -10.36
N LEU A 105 18.09 -16.44 -9.33
CA LEU A 105 18.94 -15.66 -8.42
C LEU A 105 19.70 -16.53 -7.40
N VAL A 106 19.30 -17.79 -7.27
CA VAL A 106 19.87 -18.78 -6.34
C VAL A 106 20.09 -20.10 -7.06
N THR A 107 21.01 -20.92 -6.54
CA THR A 107 21.39 -22.20 -7.17
C THR A 107 20.90 -23.40 -6.36
N SER A 108 20.68 -23.23 -5.05
CA SER A 108 20.26 -24.31 -4.15
C SER A 108 18.75 -24.34 -3.93
N THR A 109 18.18 -25.54 -3.87
CA THR A 109 16.76 -25.77 -3.53
C THR A 109 16.40 -25.21 -2.15
N ALA A 110 17.31 -25.26 -1.19
CA ALA A 110 17.08 -24.67 0.13
C ALA A 110 16.89 -23.14 0.05
N GLU A 111 17.70 -22.49 -0.78
CA GLU A 111 17.64 -21.03 -0.98
C GLU A 111 16.40 -20.60 -1.78
N LEU A 112 15.81 -21.48 -2.60
CA LEU A 112 14.56 -21.17 -3.31
C LEU A 112 13.40 -20.93 -2.35
N TYR A 113 13.32 -21.68 -1.24
CA TYR A 113 12.28 -21.47 -0.23
C TYR A 113 12.45 -20.13 0.49
N ASP A 114 13.67 -19.78 0.85
CA ASP A 114 13.99 -18.50 1.49
C ASP A 114 13.71 -17.34 0.53
N LEU A 115 14.15 -17.47 -0.73
CA LEU A 115 13.88 -16.50 -1.78
C LEU A 115 12.38 -16.29 -2.00
N SER A 116 11.59 -17.37 -2.02
CA SER A 116 10.13 -17.29 -2.16
C SER A 116 9.50 -16.48 -1.03
N ARG A 117 9.94 -16.68 0.22
CA ARG A 117 9.46 -15.87 1.36
C ARG A 117 9.84 -14.40 1.21
N ILE A 118 11.08 -14.11 0.80
CA ILE A 118 11.57 -12.76 0.57
C ILE A 118 10.77 -12.05 -0.53
N VAL A 119 10.60 -12.68 -1.69
CA VAL A 119 9.84 -12.12 -2.82
C VAL A 119 8.40 -11.83 -2.39
N ARG A 120 7.74 -12.77 -1.71
CA ARG A 120 6.38 -12.59 -1.22
C ARG A 120 6.28 -11.45 -0.21
N PHE A 121 7.24 -11.32 0.70
CA PHE A 121 7.30 -10.24 1.67
C PHE A 121 7.42 -8.87 0.99
N LEU A 122 8.38 -8.71 0.07
CA LEU A 122 8.59 -7.47 -0.66
C LEU A 122 7.36 -7.10 -1.52
N ASP A 123 6.72 -8.08 -2.17
CA ASP A 123 5.48 -7.88 -2.95
C ASP A 123 4.28 -7.55 -2.06
N THR A 124 4.28 -7.99 -0.80
CA THR A 124 3.20 -7.70 0.15
C THR A 124 3.27 -6.27 0.66
N TRP A 125 4.47 -5.79 0.96
CA TRP A 125 4.71 -4.41 1.39
C TRP A 125 4.75 -3.39 0.25
N GLY A 126 4.64 -3.83 -1.01
CA GLY A 126 4.80 -2.94 -2.16
C GLY A 126 6.21 -2.38 -2.28
N ILE A 127 7.22 -3.05 -1.72
CA ILE A 127 8.63 -2.69 -1.95
C ILE A 127 9.03 -3.09 -3.38
N ILE A 128 8.42 -4.14 -3.92
CA ILE A 128 8.43 -4.45 -5.36
C ILE A 128 7.00 -4.36 -5.90
N ASN A 129 6.87 -4.23 -7.21
CA ASN A 129 5.59 -4.22 -7.93
C ASN A 129 4.62 -3.09 -7.56
N TYR A 130 5.09 -2.03 -6.91
CA TYR A 130 4.27 -0.86 -6.57
C TYR A 130 3.83 -0.08 -7.82
N LEU A 131 4.75 0.09 -8.78
CA LEU A 131 4.51 0.80 -10.04
C LEU A 131 4.02 -0.12 -11.17
N ALA A 132 3.82 -1.42 -10.91
CA ALA A 132 3.44 -2.36 -11.94
C ALA A 132 1.97 -2.17 -12.34
N ALA A 133 1.71 -1.94 -13.62
CA ALA A 133 0.36 -1.83 -14.15
C ALA A 133 -0.42 -3.14 -13.92
N GLY A 134 -1.67 -3.04 -13.46
CA GLY A 134 -2.52 -4.21 -13.21
C GLY A 134 -2.26 -4.95 -11.91
N SER A 135 -1.62 -4.32 -10.90
CA SER A 135 -1.47 -4.83 -9.51
C SER A 135 -2.81 -4.96 -8.73
N VAL A 136 -3.92 -4.59 -9.36
CA VAL A 136 -5.23 -5.07 -8.93
C VAL A 136 -5.21 -6.60 -9.01
N HIS A 137 -5.90 -7.30 -8.11
CA HIS A 137 -6.16 -8.75 -8.19
C HIS A 137 -5.22 -9.70 -7.42
N ARG A 138 -5.08 -9.47 -6.11
CA ARG A 138 -5.33 -10.62 -5.20
C ARG A 138 -6.69 -10.50 -4.51
N GLY A 139 -7.14 -9.30 -4.15
CA GLY A 139 -8.46 -9.06 -3.54
C GLY A 139 -9.61 -9.01 -4.55
N LEU A 140 -9.56 -8.13 -5.56
CA LEU A 140 -10.65 -7.97 -6.53
C LEU A 140 -10.94 -9.21 -7.39
N ARG A 141 -9.95 -10.10 -7.62
CA ARG A 141 -10.17 -11.40 -8.29
C ARG A 141 -10.91 -12.39 -7.40
N LEU A 142 -10.78 -12.29 -6.08
CA LEU A 142 -11.53 -13.14 -5.17
C LEU A 142 -13.00 -12.75 -5.24
N ALA A 143 -13.36 -11.48 -4.98
CA ALA A 143 -14.76 -11.03 -4.93
C ALA A 143 -15.59 -11.42 -6.19
N SER A 144 -15.05 -11.21 -7.39
CA SER A 144 -15.74 -11.60 -8.65
C SER A 144 -15.73 -13.11 -8.92
N SER A 145 -14.80 -13.88 -8.35
CA SER A 145 -14.77 -15.34 -8.45
C SER A 145 -15.68 -16.05 -7.44
N LEU A 146 -16.17 -15.35 -6.41
CA LEU A 146 -17.02 -15.93 -5.38
C LEU A 146 -18.47 -16.07 -5.85
N ILE A 147 -18.92 -15.29 -6.83
CA ILE A 147 -20.31 -15.32 -7.31
C ILE A 147 -20.34 -16.00 -8.68
N ARG A 148 -21.05 -17.13 -8.78
CA ARG A 148 -21.35 -17.81 -10.04
C ARG A 148 -22.83 -17.72 -10.33
N GLU A 149 -23.18 -17.34 -11.55
CA GLU A 149 -24.56 -17.40 -12.04
C GLU A 149 -24.80 -18.76 -12.69
N GLU A 150 -25.79 -19.50 -12.19
CA GLU A 150 -26.26 -20.72 -12.83
C GLU A 150 -27.16 -20.41 -14.03
N GLN A 151 -27.35 -21.40 -14.90
CA GLN A 151 -28.20 -21.31 -16.09
C GLN A 151 -29.67 -21.03 -15.78
N THR A 152 -30.08 -21.21 -14.53
CA THR A 152 -31.40 -20.92 -13.96
C THR A 152 -31.57 -19.45 -13.57
N GLY A 153 -30.50 -18.64 -13.61
CA GLY A 153 -30.46 -17.26 -13.10
C GLY A 153 -30.20 -17.16 -11.60
N GLU A 154 -29.92 -18.28 -10.91
CA GLU A 154 -29.60 -18.29 -9.49
C GLU A 154 -28.12 -17.95 -9.25
N LEU A 155 -27.84 -17.03 -8.31
CA LEU A 155 -26.49 -16.61 -7.94
C LEU A 155 -25.96 -17.46 -6.79
N GLN A 156 -24.94 -18.28 -7.03
CA GLN A 156 -24.26 -19.08 -6.01
C GLN A 156 -23.01 -18.37 -5.50
N LEU A 157 -22.94 -18.19 -4.18
CA LEU A 157 -21.77 -17.63 -3.49
C LEU A 157 -20.87 -18.77 -2.96
N ALA A 158 -19.62 -18.82 -3.42
CA ALA A 158 -18.58 -19.67 -2.85
C ALA A 158 -18.21 -19.13 -1.46
N SER A 159 -18.86 -19.65 -0.43
CA SER A 159 -18.67 -19.18 0.96
C SER A 159 -17.41 -19.72 1.64
N ALA A 160 -16.73 -20.72 1.06
CA ALA A 160 -15.54 -21.33 1.67
C ALA A 160 -14.38 -20.33 1.94
N PRO A 161 -14.06 -19.38 1.05
CA PRO A 161 -13.05 -18.35 1.30
C PRO A 161 -13.49 -17.28 2.30
N LEU A 162 -14.79 -17.14 2.58
CA LEU A 162 -15.38 -16.15 3.51
C LEU A 162 -15.40 -16.63 4.96
N LYS A 163 -14.92 -17.85 5.24
CA LYS A 163 -14.90 -18.40 6.60
C LYS A 163 -13.80 -17.82 7.49
N SER A 164 -12.81 -17.15 6.90
CA SER A 164 -11.73 -16.47 7.62
C SER A 164 -11.96 -14.95 7.61
N ILE A 165 -11.55 -14.27 8.68
CA ILE A 165 -11.57 -12.80 8.76
C ILE A 165 -10.77 -12.14 7.62
N ASP A 166 -9.69 -12.81 7.17
CA ASP A 166 -8.88 -12.38 6.02
C ASP A 166 -9.65 -12.46 4.69
N GLY A 167 -10.75 -13.22 4.64
CA GLY A 167 -11.65 -13.33 3.49
C GLY A 167 -12.85 -12.37 3.55
N LEU A 168 -13.13 -11.79 4.73
CA LEU A 168 -14.23 -10.85 4.92
C LEU A 168 -13.84 -9.41 4.59
N ILE A 169 -12.56 -9.07 4.75
CA ILE A 169 -12.06 -7.70 4.55
C ILE A 169 -10.97 -7.72 3.49
N LEU A 170 -11.26 -7.11 2.35
CA LEU A 170 -10.31 -6.89 1.28
C LEU A 170 -9.88 -5.43 1.30
N PHE A 171 -8.70 -5.14 1.83
CA PHE A 171 -8.10 -3.83 1.66
C PHE A 171 -7.55 -3.70 0.24
N ASP A 172 -8.01 -2.68 -0.48
CA ASP A 172 -7.34 -2.24 -1.69
C ASP A 172 -5.90 -1.87 -1.33
N ARG A 173 -4.94 -2.45 -2.04
CA ARG A 173 -3.57 -1.95 -1.93
C ARG A 173 -3.55 -0.51 -2.44
N PRO A 174 -2.86 0.41 -1.73
CA PRO A 174 -2.79 1.80 -2.16
C PRO A 174 -2.29 1.86 -3.61
N LYS A 175 -3.10 2.42 -4.49
CA LYS A 175 -2.79 2.58 -5.91
C LYS A 175 -1.78 3.72 -6.03
N CYS A 176 -0.61 3.46 -6.61
CA CYS A 176 0.23 4.54 -7.09
C CYS A 176 -0.42 5.13 -8.34
N SER A 177 -0.76 6.42 -8.36
CA SER A 177 -1.23 7.11 -9.57
C SER A 177 -0.08 7.45 -10.53
N ALA A 178 1.16 7.50 -10.04
CA ALA A 178 2.33 7.81 -10.86
C ALA A 178 2.69 6.66 -11.80
N ARG A 179 2.93 6.97 -13.09
CA ARG A 179 3.48 6.01 -14.04
C ARG A 179 4.98 5.87 -13.82
N ALA A 180 5.53 4.68 -14.10
CA ALA A 180 6.96 4.43 -13.96
C ALA A 180 7.81 5.39 -14.83
N GLU A 181 7.26 5.85 -15.96
CA GLU A 181 7.89 6.81 -16.87
C GLU A 181 8.04 8.22 -16.25
N ASP A 182 7.08 8.65 -15.45
CA ASP A 182 7.08 9.99 -14.82
C ASP A 182 8.16 10.09 -13.74
N ILE A 183 8.43 8.99 -13.03
CA ILE A 183 9.41 8.94 -11.94
C ILE A 183 10.85 8.95 -12.47
N ALA A 184 11.10 8.31 -13.62
CA ALA A 184 12.40 8.37 -14.30
C ALA A 184 12.74 9.82 -14.73
N SER A 185 11.73 10.63 -15.03
CA SER A 185 11.88 12.05 -15.35
C SER A 185 12.29 12.88 -14.13
N VAL A 186 11.74 12.59 -12.95
CA VAL A 186 12.14 13.24 -11.67
C VAL A 186 13.55 12.83 -11.23
N ALA A 187 13.97 11.59 -11.50
CA ALA A 187 15.34 11.15 -11.29
C ALA A 187 16.36 11.89 -12.17
N SER A 188 15.90 12.34 -13.35
CA SER A 188 16.75 13.02 -14.35
C SER A 188 16.86 14.52 -14.10
N THR A 189 15.92 15.13 -13.35
CA THR A 189 15.99 16.55 -12.96
C THR A 189 16.64 16.77 -11.60
N SER A 190 16.62 15.78 -10.70
CA SER A 190 17.24 15.84 -9.37
C SER A 190 18.77 15.68 -9.39
N SER A 191 19.37 15.33 -10.52
CA SER A 191 20.83 15.32 -10.70
C SER A 191 21.45 16.71 -10.91
N ALA A 192 20.64 17.78 -10.99
CA ALA A 192 21.09 19.14 -11.29
C ALA A 192 20.80 20.19 -10.20
N LEU A 193 20.27 19.82 -9.03
CA LEU A 193 20.19 20.74 -7.88
C LEU A 193 20.91 20.16 -6.67
N GLU A 194 21.90 20.91 -6.21
CA GLU A 194 22.51 20.73 -4.90
C GLU A 194 21.43 20.75 -3.80
N VAL A 195 21.57 19.83 -2.86
CA VAL A 195 20.65 19.63 -1.74
C VAL A 195 21.10 20.51 -0.57
N PRO A 196 20.30 21.47 -0.08
CA PRO A 196 20.28 21.80 1.33
C PRO A 196 19.19 20.94 2.02
N ASN A 197 19.66 20.15 2.99
CA ASN A 197 18.96 19.48 4.08
C ASN A 197 17.45 19.19 3.98
N GLY A 198 17.13 17.91 4.16
CA GLY A 198 15.76 17.41 4.25
C GLY A 198 14.98 17.99 5.41
N ASP A 199 13.89 18.68 5.06
CA ASP A 199 12.67 18.83 5.88
C ASP A 199 11.51 19.40 5.05
N THR A 200 11.78 19.92 3.85
CA THR A 200 10.84 20.72 3.05
C THR A 200 9.66 19.93 2.48
N GLY A 201 9.72 18.60 2.42
CA GLY A 201 8.66 17.76 1.83
C GLY A 201 7.49 17.44 2.77
N PHE A 202 7.72 17.42 4.09
CA PHE A 202 6.65 17.20 5.07
C PHE A 202 5.85 18.48 5.33
N ALA A 203 6.54 19.63 5.36
CA ALA A 203 5.92 20.93 5.53
C ALA A 203 4.86 21.21 4.43
N ASP A 204 5.15 20.96 3.15
CA ASP A 204 4.21 21.18 2.04
C ASP A 204 2.96 20.27 2.11
N LEU A 205 3.08 19.06 2.67
CA LEU A 205 1.96 18.14 2.83
C LEU A 205 1.08 18.49 4.03
N ASP A 206 1.68 18.80 5.17
CA ASP A 206 0.93 19.27 6.34
C ASP A 206 0.28 20.63 6.04
N GLU A 207 0.98 21.53 5.36
CA GLU A 207 0.46 22.84 4.94
C GLU A 207 -0.72 22.67 3.97
N LYS A 208 -0.64 21.77 2.98
CA LYS A 208 -1.80 21.42 2.10
C LYS A 208 -2.95 20.75 2.84
N ILE A 209 -2.67 19.92 3.84
CA ILE A 209 -3.72 19.31 4.68
C ILE A 209 -4.40 20.39 5.50
N TRP A 210 -3.64 21.29 6.13
CA TRP A 210 -4.17 22.43 6.88
C TRP A 210 -4.94 23.40 6.00
N GLU A 211 -4.47 23.68 4.80
CA GLU A 211 -5.14 24.55 3.81
C GLU A 211 -6.51 23.96 3.44
N ARG A 212 -6.59 22.66 3.13
CA ARG A 212 -7.86 21.97 2.87
C ARG A 212 -8.78 21.86 4.08
N LEU A 213 -8.23 21.73 5.29
CA LEU A 213 -9.03 21.70 6.51
C LEU A 213 -9.52 23.10 6.92
N SER A 214 -8.84 24.16 6.50
CA SER A 214 -9.22 25.56 6.72
C SER A 214 -10.40 26.02 5.87
N GLU A 215 -10.70 25.31 4.78
CA GLU A 215 -11.88 25.52 3.92
C GLU A 215 -13.19 25.00 4.55
N ASN A 216 -13.15 24.43 5.76
CA ASN A 216 -14.34 23.96 6.44
C ASN A 216 -15.07 25.12 7.12
N PHE A 217 -16.28 25.40 6.65
CA PHE A 217 -17.17 26.39 7.25
C PHE A 217 -18.23 25.70 8.11
N CYS A 218 -18.61 26.34 9.21
CA CYS A 218 -19.76 25.90 9.99
C CYS A 218 -21.03 25.94 9.11
N SER A 219 -21.74 24.82 8.99
CA SER A 219 -22.97 24.72 8.18
C SER A 219 -24.14 25.57 8.70
N TYR A 220 -24.04 26.10 9.93
CA TYR A 220 -25.06 26.97 10.51
C TYR A 220 -24.73 28.47 10.39
N CYS A 221 -23.47 28.88 10.60
CA CYS A 221 -23.08 30.30 10.62
C CYS A 221 -22.08 30.71 9.54
N SER A 222 -21.66 29.78 8.67
CA SER A 222 -20.76 30.00 7.54
C SER A 222 -19.40 30.64 7.90
N GLN A 223 -18.98 30.53 9.16
CA GLN A 223 -17.66 30.97 9.63
C GLN A 223 -16.62 29.85 9.45
N PRO A 224 -15.37 30.18 9.08
CA PRO A 224 -14.30 29.20 8.94
C PRO A 224 -14.00 28.55 10.29
N LEU A 225 -13.79 27.23 10.32
CA LEU A 225 -13.48 26.44 11.51
C LEU A 225 -11.95 26.22 11.60
N PRO A 226 -11.21 27.02 12.40
CA PRO A 226 -9.75 27.03 12.36
C PRO A 226 -9.10 25.88 13.13
N SER A 227 -9.88 25.12 13.90
CA SER A 227 -9.39 24.04 14.77
C SER A 227 -10.40 22.90 14.82
N LEU A 228 -10.17 21.84 14.02
CA LEU A 228 -10.94 20.61 14.11
C LEU A 228 -10.39 19.76 15.27
N HIS A 229 -11.10 19.72 16.39
CA HIS A 229 -10.94 18.66 17.38
C HIS A 229 -11.94 17.55 17.05
N TYR A 230 -11.46 16.36 16.73
CA TYR A 230 -12.30 15.18 16.59
C TYR A 230 -12.60 14.63 17.99
N GLU A 231 -13.82 14.80 18.47
CA GLU A 231 -14.29 14.18 19.70
C GLU A 231 -15.28 13.06 19.36
N SER A 232 -14.86 11.81 19.58
CA SER A 232 -15.74 10.65 19.45
C SER A 232 -16.57 10.53 20.72
N GLN A 233 -17.86 10.85 20.64
CA GLN A 233 -18.80 10.51 21.70
C GLN A 233 -19.25 9.06 21.53
N LYS A 234 -19.02 8.26 22.56
CA LYS A 234 -19.47 6.87 22.63
C LYS A 234 -20.88 6.88 23.21
N GLU A 235 -21.89 6.66 22.38
CA GLU A 235 -23.24 6.40 22.89
C GLU A 235 -23.26 5.02 23.55
N TYR A 236 -23.53 4.99 24.84
CA TYR A 236 -23.82 3.78 25.57
C TYR A 236 -25.31 3.50 25.39
N ALA A 237 -25.63 2.44 24.65
CA ALA A 237 -26.95 1.84 24.60
C ALA A 237 -27.16 0.90 25.81
#